data_AF-A0A1S8Y074-F1
#
_entry.id   AF-A0A1S8Y074-F1
#
_cell.length_a   1.000
_cell.length_b   1.000
_cell.length_c   1.000
_cell.angle_alpha   90.00
_cell.angle_beta   90.00
_cell.angle_gamma   90.00
#
_symmetry.space_group_name_H-M   'P 1'
#
loop_
_entity.id
_entity.type
_entity.pdbx_description
1 polymer ?
#
loop_
_entity_poly.entity_id
_entity_poly.type
_entity_poly.pdbx_seq_one_letter_code
_entity_poly.pdbx_strand_id
1 'polypeptide(L)'
;MQGTSPAGWSATAIAVCATAPAGLERIVVTGTGASDPSDSTFKSCPAGKGLYSAGADINAGNGQVLLSAVNITGGTTVRVGAHEDADGFAGSWSLNAYGICAS
;
A
#
# COMPACT_ATOMS: atom_id res chain seq x y z
N MET A 1 -6.27 -0.79 10.23
CA MET A 1 -7.27 -1.47 11.07
C MET A 1 -6.61 -1.90 12.37
N GLN A 2 -6.93 -1.29 13.50
CA GLN A 2 -6.66 -1.91 14.79
C GLN A 2 -8.00 -2.20 15.45
N GLY A 3 -8.68 -3.21 14.92
CA GLY A 3 -9.87 -3.76 15.55
C GLY A 3 -9.44 -4.45 16.84
N THR A 4 -10.12 -4.15 17.94
CA THR A 4 -10.13 -5.02 19.12
C THR A 4 -10.77 -6.33 18.69
N SER A 5 -9.94 -7.30 18.30
CA SER A 5 -10.40 -8.59 17.77
C SER A 5 -11.41 -9.22 18.75
N PRO A 6 -12.64 -9.58 18.33
CA PRO A 6 -13.34 -10.65 19.03
C PRO A 6 -12.40 -11.86 18.96
N ALA A 7 -12.22 -12.61 20.05
CA ALA A 7 -11.25 -13.69 20.11
C ALA A 7 -11.36 -14.62 18.88
N GLY A 8 -10.27 -14.83 18.13
CA GLY A 8 -10.23 -15.77 17.00
C GLY A 8 -9.68 -15.30 15.65
N TRP A 9 -9.10 -14.10 15.50
CA TRP A 9 -8.41 -13.73 14.25
C TRP A 9 -7.08 -14.49 14.09
N SER A 10 -6.77 -14.91 12.85
CA SER A 10 -5.47 -15.41 12.44
C SER A 10 -5.03 -14.78 11.11
N ALA A 11 -3.72 -14.60 10.92
CA ALA A 11 -3.13 -14.26 9.63
C ALA A 11 -2.04 -15.29 9.27
N THR A 12 -1.96 -15.65 7.98
CA THR A 12 -0.94 -16.57 7.46
C THR A 12 -0.05 -15.82 6.48
N ALA A 13 1.26 -15.97 6.61
CA ALA A 13 2.24 -15.40 5.69
C ALA A 13 3.02 -16.53 4.98
N ILE A 14 3.37 -16.29 3.72
CA ILE A 14 4.16 -17.21 2.88
C ILE A 14 5.34 -16.41 2.33
N ALA A 15 6.52 -17.02 2.29
CA ALA A 15 7.72 -16.44 1.69
C ALA A 15 8.30 -17.37 0.63
N VAL A 16 8.88 -16.78 -0.41
CA VAL A 16 9.64 -17.49 -1.45
C VAL A 16 11.10 -17.03 -1.34
N CYS A 17 12.01 -17.97 -1.14
CA CYS A 17 13.44 -17.70 -1.10
C CYS A 17 14.04 -17.79 -2.51
N ALA A 18 14.89 -16.83 -2.86
CA ALA A 18 15.67 -16.83 -4.09
C ALA A 18 17.00 -16.09 -3.87
N THR A 19 17.96 -16.25 -4.78
CA THR A 19 19.12 -15.37 -4.85
C THR A 19 18.65 -13.93 -5.07
N ALA A 20 19.16 -12.99 -4.27
CA ALA A 20 18.77 -11.59 -4.37
C ALA A 20 19.06 -11.05 -5.79
N PRO A 21 18.05 -10.53 -6.51
CA PRO A 21 18.27 -9.85 -7.77
C PRO A 21 19.22 -8.67 -7.62
N ALA A 22 19.92 -8.31 -8.69
CA ALA A 22 20.79 -7.13 -8.67
C ALA A 22 19.96 -5.88 -8.38
N GLY A 23 20.54 -4.95 -7.61
CA GLY A 23 19.89 -3.68 -7.31
C GLY A 23 18.58 -3.78 -6.52
N LEU A 24 18.35 -4.88 -5.78
CA LEU A 24 17.17 -5.05 -4.93
C LEU A 24 16.99 -3.88 -3.95
N GLU A 25 15.83 -3.23 -3.96
CA GLU A 25 15.46 -2.21 -2.98
C GLU A 25 13.96 -2.14 -2.75
N ARG A 26 13.57 -1.60 -1.59
CA ARG A 26 12.18 -1.30 -1.28
C ARG A 26 11.90 0.19 -1.46
N ILE A 27 10.91 0.50 -2.28
CA ILE A 27 10.37 1.86 -2.41
C ILE A 27 9.15 2.04 -1.50
N VAL A 28 9.00 3.25 -0.97
CA VAL A 28 7.84 3.66 -0.17
C VAL A 28 7.46 5.10 -0.53
N VAL A 29 6.17 5.39 -0.52
CA VAL A 29 5.61 6.73 -0.44
C VAL A 29 4.49 6.74 0.58
N THR A 30 4.46 7.80 1.39
CA THR A 30 3.43 8.05 2.40
C THR A 30 2.63 9.26 1.96
N GLY A 31 1.31 9.09 1.83
CA GLY A 31 0.37 10.17 1.56
C GLY A 31 0.36 11.18 2.71
N THR A 32 -0.10 12.40 2.43
CA THR A 32 0.05 13.55 3.33
C THR A 32 -0.85 13.52 4.57
N GLY A 33 -1.74 12.53 4.69
CA GLY A 33 -2.66 12.43 5.82
C GLY A 33 -3.73 13.51 5.75
N ALA A 34 -4.84 13.24 5.09
CA ALA A 34 -5.95 14.19 4.94
C ALA A 34 -7.27 13.56 5.37
N SER A 35 -8.26 14.41 5.62
CA SER A 35 -9.66 13.99 5.80
C SER A 35 -10.38 14.13 4.46
N ASP A 36 -9.94 13.33 3.48
CA ASP A 36 -10.46 13.34 2.13
C ASP A 36 -11.27 12.06 1.87
N PRO A 37 -12.43 12.12 1.17
CA PRO A 37 -13.23 10.94 0.83
C PRO A 37 -12.49 9.89 -0.02
N SER A 38 -11.37 10.29 -0.65
CA SER A 38 -10.54 9.42 -1.47
C SER A 38 -9.11 9.92 -1.54
N ASP A 39 -8.15 8.99 -1.58
CA ASP A 39 -6.73 9.28 -1.80
C ASP A 39 -6.16 8.35 -2.88
N SER A 40 -5.20 8.85 -3.64
CA SER A 40 -4.39 8.04 -4.53
C SER A 40 -2.93 8.47 -4.47
N THR A 41 -2.03 7.51 -4.26
CA THR A 41 -0.59 7.76 -4.24
C THR A 41 0.14 6.78 -5.15
N PHE A 42 1.33 7.17 -5.59
CA PHE A 42 2.14 6.34 -6.47
C PHE A 42 3.62 6.54 -6.23
N LYS A 43 4.41 5.51 -6.55
CA LYS A 43 5.87 5.57 -6.54
C LYS A 43 6.43 4.72 -7.66
N SER A 44 7.38 5.28 -8.40
CA SER A 44 8.12 4.57 -9.43
C SER A 44 9.43 4.03 -8.88
N CYS A 45 9.82 2.85 -9.36
CA CYS A 45 11.17 2.34 -9.19
C CYS A 45 12.20 3.32 -9.78
N PRO A 46 13.40 3.40 -9.19
CA PRO A 46 14.51 4.14 -9.78
C PRO A 46 14.84 3.67 -11.20
N ALA A 47 15.47 4.56 -11.97
CA ALA A 47 15.83 4.29 -13.35
C ALA A 47 16.63 2.99 -13.50
N GLY A 48 16.27 2.18 -14.50
CA GLY A 48 16.91 0.90 -14.76
C GLY A 48 16.38 -0.28 -13.93
N LYS A 49 15.37 -0.09 -13.08
CA LYS A 49 14.77 -1.16 -12.28
C LYS A 49 13.32 -1.43 -12.65
N GLY A 50 12.95 -2.71 -12.68
CA GLY A 50 11.57 -3.19 -12.76
C GLY A 50 10.95 -3.32 -11.37
N LEU A 51 9.61 -3.29 -11.32
CA LEU A 51 8.81 -3.50 -10.11
C LEU A 51 8.42 -4.98 -10.01
N TYR A 52 8.82 -5.62 -8.92
CA TYR A 52 8.60 -7.05 -8.66
C TYR A 52 7.42 -7.29 -7.71
N SER A 53 7.04 -6.28 -6.92
CA SER A 53 5.89 -6.36 -6.04
C SER A 53 5.23 -5.00 -5.85
N ALA A 54 3.94 -5.02 -5.51
CA ALA A 54 3.17 -3.86 -5.13
C ALA A 54 2.41 -4.16 -3.84
N GLY A 55 2.30 -3.16 -2.97
CA GLY A 55 1.54 -3.25 -1.73
C GLY A 55 1.09 -1.88 -1.25
N ALA A 56 0.12 -1.88 -0.34
CA ALA A 56 -0.42 -0.67 0.25
C ALA A 56 -0.85 -0.94 1.69
N ASP A 57 -0.89 0.10 2.51
CA ASP A 57 -1.63 0.08 3.77
C ASP A 57 -2.29 1.43 4.04
N ILE A 58 -3.31 1.39 4.89
CA ILE A 58 -4.01 2.56 5.37
C ILE A 58 -3.65 2.77 6.83
N ASN A 59 -3.11 3.94 7.13
CA ASN A 59 -2.91 4.38 8.50
C ASN A 59 -4.14 5.13 9.02
N ALA A 60 -4.51 4.86 10.28
CA ALA A 60 -5.60 5.54 11.00
C ALA A 60 -7.01 5.53 10.37
N GLY A 61 -7.27 4.72 9.32
CA GLY A 61 -8.60 4.65 8.68
C GLY A 61 -9.70 3.93 9.47
N ASN A 62 -9.40 3.38 10.66
CA ASN A 62 -10.37 2.86 11.65
C ASN A 62 -11.52 1.96 11.15
N GLY A 63 -11.34 1.26 10.02
CA GLY A 63 -12.37 0.40 9.42
C GLY A 63 -13.36 1.14 8.51
N GLN A 64 -13.21 2.46 8.38
CA GLN A 64 -14.03 3.35 7.57
C GLN A 64 -13.33 3.75 6.26
N VAL A 65 -12.13 3.19 6.02
CA VAL A 65 -11.35 3.43 4.80
C VAL A 65 -10.94 2.09 4.21
N LEU A 66 -11.21 1.93 2.93
CA LEU A 66 -11.03 0.72 2.13
C LEU A 66 -9.99 0.98 1.04
N LEU A 67 -9.03 0.06 0.86
CA LEU A 67 -8.20 0.05 -0.33
C LEU A 67 -9.06 -0.29 -1.55
N SER A 68 -9.08 0.59 -2.55
CA SER A 68 -9.83 0.41 -3.79
C SER A 68 -8.97 -0.05 -4.95
N ALA A 69 -7.66 0.14 -4.87
CA ALA A 69 -6.74 -0.21 -5.92
C ALA A 69 -5.32 -0.50 -5.42
N VAL A 70 -4.69 -1.53 -5.98
CA VAL A 70 -3.24 -1.77 -5.93
C VAL A 70 -2.80 -2.22 -7.32
N ASN A 71 -2.25 -1.29 -8.11
CA ASN A 71 -1.95 -1.48 -9.52
C ASN A 71 -0.46 -1.33 -9.82
N ILE A 72 0.01 -2.07 -10.81
CA ILE A 72 1.32 -1.90 -11.44
C ILE A 72 1.13 -1.26 -12.80
N THR A 73 1.77 -0.11 -13.03
CA THR A 73 1.72 0.64 -14.30
C THR A 73 3.09 0.65 -14.96
N GLY A 74 3.14 0.28 -16.24
CA GLY A 74 4.37 0.31 -17.04
C GLY A 74 5.49 -0.60 -16.53
N GLY A 75 5.19 -1.56 -15.67
CA GLY A 75 6.16 -2.49 -15.07
C GLY A 75 7.12 -1.86 -14.05
N THR A 76 6.96 -0.58 -13.71
CA THR A 76 7.91 0.16 -12.86
C THR A 76 7.24 0.99 -11.77
N THR A 77 5.93 1.22 -11.84
CA THR A 77 5.23 2.13 -10.93
C THR A 77 4.14 1.40 -10.18
N VAL A 78 4.17 1.50 -8.84
CA VAL A 78 3.03 1.12 -8.00
C VAL A 78 2.10 2.32 -7.88
N ARG A 79 0.81 2.11 -8.11
CA ARG A 79 -0.26 3.10 -7.87
C ARG A 79 -1.34 2.46 -7.01
N VAL A 80 -1.72 3.16 -5.95
CA VAL A 80 -2.71 2.67 -4.99
C VAL A 80 -3.83 3.70 -4.83
N GLY A 81 -5.00 3.23 -4.44
CA GLY A 81 -6.17 4.07 -4.16
C GLY A 81 -6.91 3.57 -2.93
N ALA A 82 -7.56 4.47 -2.23
CA ALA A 82 -8.46 4.17 -1.13
C ALA A 82 -9.63 5.15 -1.07
N HIS A 83 -10.74 4.70 -0.51
CA HIS A 83 -11.95 5.49 -0.29
C HIS A 83 -12.44 5.34 1.14
N GLU A 84 -13.02 6.40 1.66
CA GLU A 84 -13.89 6.33 2.83
C GLU A 84 -15.17 5.55 2.46
N ASP A 85 -15.85 5.00 3.45
CA ASP A 85 -17.18 4.41 3.26
C ASP A 85 -18.27 5.47 3.05
N ALA A 86 -19.52 5.02 2.89
CA ALA A 86 -20.60 5.85 2.35
C ALA A 86 -21.00 7.03 3.24
N ASP A 87 -20.77 6.93 4.55
CA ASP A 87 -21.01 7.99 5.54
C ASP A 87 -19.78 8.87 5.80
N GLY A 88 -18.63 8.54 5.18
CA GLY A 88 -17.38 9.29 5.29
C GLY A 88 -16.67 9.10 6.63
N PHE A 89 -15.44 9.58 6.72
CA PHE A 89 -14.62 9.47 7.92
C PHE A 89 -14.20 10.83 8.47
N ALA A 90 -14.65 11.15 9.68
CA ALA A 90 -14.35 12.44 10.33
C ALA A 90 -12.89 12.55 10.83
N GLY A 91 -12.14 11.45 10.85
CA GLY A 91 -10.73 11.44 11.22
C GLY A 91 -9.81 11.77 10.05
N SER A 92 -8.51 11.88 10.33
CA SER A 92 -7.50 11.97 9.27
C SER A 92 -6.87 10.60 9.07
N TRP A 93 -6.61 10.26 7.81
CA TRP A 93 -6.01 8.98 7.42
C TRP A 93 -4.99 9.21 6.31
N SER A 94 -4.05 8.28 6.15
CA SER A 94 -3.05 8.35 5.09
C SER A 94 -2.91 7.03 4.36
N LEU A 95 -2.71 7.12 3.05
CA LEU A 95 -2.43 5.97 2.19
C LEU A 95 -0.93 5.82 1.96
N ASN A 96 -0.40 4.63 2.22
CA ASN A 96 0.98 4.28 1.86
C ASN A 96 0.99 3.36 0.64
N ALA A 97 1.98 3.54 -0.24
CA ALA A 97 2.32 2.57 -1.28
C ALA A 97 3.74 2.05 -1.11
N TYR A 98 3.91 0.77 -1.42
CA TYR A 98 5.17 0.06 -1.34
C TYR A 98 5.43 -0.76 -2.59
N GLY A 99 6.70 -0.96 -2.88
CA GLY A 99 7.12 -1.87 -3.92
C GLY A 99 8.53 -2.39 -3.68
N ILE A 100 8.82 -3.55 -4.27
CA ILE A 100 10.17 -4.08 -4.37
C ILE A 100 10.65 -3.90 -5.81
N CYS A 101 11.80 -3.25 -5.98
CA CYS A 101 12.41 -2.97 -7.27
C CYS A 101 13.74 -3.70 -7.41
N ALA A 102 14.10 -4.12 -8.63
CA ALA A 102 15.40 -4.69 -8.95
C ALA A 102 15.72 -4.53 -10.45
N SER A 103 16.99 -4.69 -10.83
CA SER A 103 17.50 -4.62 -12.21
C SER A 103 17.73 -6.00 -12.82
#